data_AF-A0A951XE83-F1
#
_entry.id   AF-A0A951XE83-F1
#
_cell.length_a   1.000
_cell.length_b   1.000
_cell.length_c   1.000
_cell.angle_alpha   90.00
_cell.angle_beta   90.00
_cell.angle_gamma   90.00
#
_symmetry.space_group_name_H-M   'P 1'
#
loop_
_entity.id
_entity.type
_entity.pdbx_description
1 polymer ?
#
loop_
_entity_poly.entity_id
_entity_poly.type
_entity_poly.pdbx_seq_one_letter_code
_entity_poly.pdbx_strand_id
1 'polypeptide(L)' 'REVDVRHLEMPMPMMTILEALETLPENKALYVHHKRIPVFLLTELKDRQFEYRIKEVQEGEVYLLIFKNQ' A
#
# COMPACT_ATOMS: atom_id res chain seq x y z
N ARG A 1 -10.74 1.84 1.72
CA ARG A 1 -10.28 1.44 3.07
C ARG A 1 -8.99 2.19 3.34
N GLU A 2 -8.64 2.45 4.59
CA GLU A 2 -7.42 3.17 4.96
C GLU A 2 -6.63 2.38 5.99
N VAL A 3 -5.30 2.40 5.90
CA VAL A 3 -4.38 1.79 6.87
C VAL A 3 -3.18 2.69 7.10
N ASP A 4 -2.72 2.80 8.34
CA ASP A 4 -1.47 3.44 8.69
C ASP A 4 -0.48 2.39 9.18
N VAL A 5 0.63 2.25 8.45
CA VAL A 5 1.67 1.27 8.76
C VAL A 5 2.97 1.92 9.21
N ARG A 6 3.00 3.24 9.43
CA ARG A 6 4.22 3.97 9.82
C ARG A 6 4.76 3.51 11.18
N HIS A 7 3.90 3.03 12.07
CA HIS A 7 4.28 2.55 13.40
C HIS A 7 4.81 1.12 13.41
N LEU A 8 4.73 0.39 12.28
CA LEU A 8 5.08 -1.02 12.21
C LEU A 8 6.56 -1.23 11.87
N GLU A 9 7.18 -2.21 12.52
CA GLU A 9 8.54 -2.65 12.22
C GLU A 9 8.57 -3.56 10.99
N MET A 10 9.67 -3.58 10.24
CA MET A 10 9.79 -4.47 9.08
C MET A 10 9.75 -5.95 9.50
N PRO A 11 9.05 -6.82 8.76
CA PRO A 11 8.40 -6.62 7.46
C PRO A 11 6.91 -6.26 7.54
N MET A 12 6.39 -5.95 8.73
CA MET A 12 4.96 -5.81 9.01
C MET A 12 4.22 -4.80 8.12
N PRO A 13 4.79 -3.62 7.73
CA PRO A 13 4.11 -2.72 6.82
C PRO A 13 3.64 -3.39 5.53
N MET A 14 4.51 -4.21 4.93
CA MET A 14 4.20 -4.91 3.68
C MET A 14 3.12 -5.98 3.91
N MET A 15 3.26 -6.81 4.95
CA MET A 15 2.31 -7.87 5.27
C MET A 15 0.91 -7.32 5.53
N THR A 16 0.80 -6.28 6.36
CA THR A 16 -0.49 -5.64 6.67
C THR A 16 -1.17 -5.05 5.43
N ILE A 17 -0.39 -4.45 4.51
CA ILE A 17 -0.96 -3.92 3.26
C ILE A 17 -1.47 -5.07 2.38
N LEU A 18 -0.70 -6.15 2.20
CA LEU A 18 -1.09 -7.28 1.37
C LEU A 18 -2.35 -7.98 1.92
N GLU A 19 -2.43 -8.22 3.23
CA GLU A 19 -3.63 -8.78 3.88
C GLU A 19 -4.87 -7.88 3.72
N ALA A 20 -4.68 -6.55 3.82
CA ALA A 20 -5.76 -5.59 3.61
C ALA A 20 -6.26 -5.57 2.16
N LEU A 21 -5.39 -5.84 1.18
CA LEU A 21 -5.74 -5.96 -0.24
C LEU A 21 -6.48 -7.25 -0.56
N GLU A 22 -6.13 -8.37 0.09
CA GLU A 22 -6.82 -9.67 -0.08
C GLU A 22 -8.30 -9.60 0.31
N THR A 23 -8.61 -8.78 1.32
CA THR A 23 -9.99 -8.57 1.81
C THR A 23 -10.68 -7.35 1.21
N LEU A 24 -10.06 -6.67 0.23
CA LEU A 24 -10.59 -5.45 -0.36
C LEU A 24 -11.74 -5.78 -1.34
N PRO A 25 -12.93 -5.19 -1.15
CA PRO A 25 -14.04 -5.39 -2.08
C PRO A 25 -13.70 -4.91 -3.49
N GLU A 26 -14.34 -5.52 -4.49
CA GLU A 26 -14.29 -5.03 -5.87
C GLU A 26 -14.74 -3.56 -5.93
N ASN A 27 -14.09 -2.77 -6.79
CA ASN A 27 -14.31 -1.32 -6.95
C ASN A 27 -13.95 -0.45 -5.75
N LYS A 28 -13.13 -0.94 -4.81
CA LYS A 28 -12.53 -0.12 -3.75
C LYS A 28 -11.02 0.00 -3.92
N ALA A 29 -10.49 1.08 -3.35
CA ALA A 29 -9.06 1.31 -3.19
C ALA A 29 -8.66 1.23 -1.70
N LEU A 30 -7.40 0.89 -1.47
CA LEU A 30 -6.72 0.96 -0.19
C LEU A 30 -5.83 2.20 -0.15
N TYR A 31 -6.09 3.10 0.80
CA TYR A 31 -5.23 4.23 1.11
C TYR A 31 -4.26 3.86 2.22
N VAL A 32 -2.97 4.12 2.03
CA VAL A 32 -1.90 3.67 2.92
C VAL A 32 -1.05 4.85 3.33
N HIS A 33 -0.86 5.03 4.63
CA HIS A 33 0.17 5.92 5.19
C HIS A 33 1.44 5.14 5.44
N HIS A 34 2.54 5.59 4.82
CA HIS A 34 3.85 4.93 4.89
C HIS A 34 4.97 5.94 5.17
N LYS A 35 6.11 5.48 5.70
CA LYS A 35 7.26 6.34 6.02
C LYS A 35 8.12 6.73 4.82
N ARG A 36 8.05 5.95 3.74
CA ARG A 36 8.89 6.03 2.53
C ARG A 36 8.30 5.17 1.43
N ILE A 37 8.79 5.25 0.20
CA ILE A 37 8.32 4.38 -0.89
C ILE A 37 8.75 2.92 -0.67
N PRO A 38 7.81 1.96 -0.53
CA PRO A 38 8.14 0.55 -0.29
C PRO A 38 8.38 -0.21 -1.61
N VAL A 39 9.59 -0.13 -2.17
CA VAL A 39 9.90 -0.69 -3.51
C VAL A 39 9.55 -2.17 -3.67
N PHE A 40 9.82 -3.01 -2.67
CA PHE A 40 9.46 -4.45 -2.71
C PHE A 40 7.95 -4.67 -2.80
N LEU A 41 7.15 -3.88 -2.08
CA LEU A 41 5.70 -3.93 -2.18
C LEU A 41 5.26 -3.58 -3.61
N LEU A 42 5.87 -2.60 -4.26
CA LEU A 42 5.48 -2.21 -5.61
C LEU A 42 5.66 -3.35 -6.63
N THR A 43 6.68 -4.18 -6.46
CA THR A 43 6.88 -5.40 -7.26
C THR A 43 5.76 -6.40 -6.99
N GLU A 44 5.47 -6.70 -5.73
CA GLU A 44 4.38 -7.62 -5.33
C GLU A 44 3.01 -7.16 -5.84
N LEU A 45 2.73 -5.86 -5.79
CA LEU A 45 1.49 -5.29 -6.31
C LEU A 45 1.33 -5.55 -7.81
N LYS A 46 2.41 -5.38 -8.58
CA LYS A 46 2.41 -5.63 -10.02
C LYS A 46 2.14 -7.10 -10.34
N ASP A 47 2.80 -8.01 -9.64
CA ASP A 47 2.63 -9.46 -9.83
C ASP A 47 1.21 -9.92 -9.47
N ARG A 48 0.59 -9.25 -8.50
CA ARG A 48 -0.81 -9.47 -8.08
C ARG A 48 -1.84 -8.64 -8.86
N GLN A 49 -1.44 -7.99 -9.96
CA GLN A 49 -2.32 -7.18 -10.83
C GLN A 49 -3.04 -6.01 -10.12
N PHE A 50 -2.39 -5.43 -9.11
CA PHE A 50 -2.80 -4.16 -8.51
C PHE A 50 -2.10 -2.98 -9.17
N GLU A 51 -2.85 -1.91 -9.38
CA GLU A 51 -2.31 -0.60 -9.69
C GLU A 51 -2.15 0.24 -8.42
N TYR A 52 -1.29 1.25 -8.50
CA TYR A 52 -1.11 2.20 -7.41
C TYR A 52 -0.84 3.62 -7.89
N ARG A 53 -1.05 4.60 -7.01
CA ARG A 53 -0.58 5.98 -7.12
C ARG A 53 0.17 6.34 -5.83
N ILE A 54 1.26 7.07 -5.95
CA ILE A 54 2.11 7.48 -4.82
C ILE A 54 2.11 8.99 -4.74
N LYS A 55 2.02 9.52 -3.52
CA LYS A 55 2.23 10.92 -3.20
C LYS A 55 3.27 11.03 -2.09
N GLU A 56 4.45 11.52 -2.43
CA GLU A 56 5.44 11.95 -1.44
C GLU A 56 5.00 13.30 -0.86
N VAL A 57 4.83 13.37 0.46
CA VAL A 57 4.35 14.57 1.15
C VAL A 57 5.52 15.34 1.73
N GLN A 58 6.33 14.64 2.51
CA GLN A 58 7.54 15.13 3.14
C GLN A 58 8.42 13.94 3.55
N GLU A 59 9.61 14.22 4.08
CA GLU A 59 10.46 13.17 4.64
C GLU A 59 9.73 12.41 5.76
N GLY A 60 9.73 11.08 5.68
CA GLY A 60 9.02 10.24 6.65
C GLY A 60 7.51 10.11 6.40
N GLU A 61 6.95 10.69 5.33
CA GLU A 61 5.52 10.64 5.02
C GLU A 61 5.23 10.51 3.52
N VAL A 62 4.71 9.34 3.17
CA VAL A 62 4.31 8.97 1.81
C VAL A 62 2.93 8.34 1.88
N TYR A 63 2.06 8.75 0.96
CA TYR A 63 0.74 8.14 0.80
C TYR A 63 0.72 7.27 -0.44
N LEU A 64 0.13 6.07 -0.32
CA LEU A 64 -0.15 5.20 -1.45
C LEU A 64 -1.66 5.02 -1.59
N LEU A 65 -2.15 5.04 -2.81
CA LEU A 65 -3.48 4.59 -3.17
C LEU A 65 -3.35 3.36 -4.04
N ILE A 66 -3.81 2.21 -3.57
CA ILE A 66 -3.67 0.90 -4.23
C ILE A 66 -5.05 0.38 -4.62
N PHE A 67 -5.23 -0.14 -5.82
CA PHE A 67 -6.52 -0.61 -6.34
C PHE A 67 -6.33 -1.74 -7.36
N LYS A 68 -7.34 -2.61 -7.52
CA LYS A 68 -7.29 -3.68 -8.52
C LYS A 68 -7.28 -3.07 -9.92
N ASN A 69 -6.46 -3.61 -10.82
CA ASN A 69 -6.56 -3.31 -12.24
C ASN A 69 -7.89 -3.90 -12.76
N GLN A 70 -8.67 -3.13 -13.51
CA GLN A 70 -9.95 -3.59 -14.10
C GLN A 70 -9.72 -4.20 -15.48
#